data_AF-A0A9X7WGI4-F1
#
_entry.id   AF-A0A9X7WGI4-F1
#
_cell.length_a   1.000
_cell.length_b   1.000
_cell.length_c   1.000
_cell.angle_alpha   90.00
_cell.angle_beta   90.00
_cell.angle_gamma   90.00
#
_symmetry.space_group_name_H-M   'P 1'
#
loop_
_entity.id
_entity.type
_entity.pdbx_description
1 polymer ?
#
loop_
_entity_poly.entity_id
_entity_poly.type
_entity_poly.pdbx_seq_one_letter_code
_entity_poly.pdbx_strand_id
1 'polypeptide(L)'
;MCLLLVRLADQEVAVNAASASSTSPSTTDRLLDATEKLLADKGIRATTMIDVAQAAGVSRAWLYRNFPDKPTLVGAAIIRLIETSWAQTRAELSTLTGFEDQLVAGVQIGRRAYDDPGTLLMRLRTAEPEEFTACAGAGVRGLVPDLAAFWFPFVEAAAESGDIHPDTDLPEASEWVARVMISLGSVPGNHMDPDDPEAVRRHLCRYVLPGLRQAPTTATPKGKR
;
A
#
# COMPACT_ATOMS: atom_id res chain seq x y z
N MET A 1 -8.48 14.85 -5.46
CA MET A 1 -7.35 15.63 -6.00
C MET A 1 -6.15 14.69 -6.16
N CYS A 2 -6.31 13.69 -7.04
CA CYS A 2 -5.32 12.64 -7.39
C CYS A 2 -4.67 12.92 -8.76
N LEU A 3 -4.60 14.20 -9.17
CA LEU A 3 -4.24 14.58 -10.54
C LEU A 3 -2.95 15.40 -10.64
N LEU A 4 -2.22 15.66 -9.54
CA LEU A 4 -1.04 16.52 -9.61
C LEU A 4 0.28 15.80 -9.95
N LEU A 5 0.35 14.46 -9.85
CA LEU A 5 1.62 13.73 -10.04
C LEU A 5 1.77 13.05 -11.41
N VAL A 6 0.72 12.96 -12.23
CA VAL A 6 0.83 12.42 -13.61
C VAL A 6 1.53 13.42 -14.56
N ARG A 7 1.68 14.70 -14.18
CA ARG A 7 2.17 15.75 -15.08
C ARG A 7 3.69 16.03 -15.05
N LEU A 8 4.48 15.23 -14.34
CA LEU A 8 5.95 15.37 -14.31
C LEU A 8 6.69 14.25 -15.03
N ALA A 9 5.98 13.28 -15.64
CA ALA A 9 6.58 12.12 -16.30
C ALA A 9 6.78 12.28 -17.83
N ASP A 10 6.29 13.36 -18.45
CA ASP A 10 6.31 13.56 -19.90
C ASP A 10 7.48 14.43 -20.43
N GLN A 11 8.65 14.40 -19.78
CA GLN A 11 9.84 14.97 -20.40
C GLN A 11 10.95 13.94 -20.51
N GLU A 12 11.04 13.37 -21.71
CA GLU A 12 12.13 12.53 -22.21
C GLU A 12 13.50 12.97 -21.68
N VAL A 13 14.11 12.14 -20.86
CA VAL A 13 15.57 12.03 -20.80
C VAL A 13 15.92 10.58 -21.08
N ALA A 14 16.56 10.42 -22.23
CA ALA A 14 17.05 9.18 -22.78
C ALA A 14 17.91 8.39 -21.78
N VAL A 15 17.71 7.08 -21.86
CA VAL A 15 18.57 5.97 -21.44
C VAL A 15 20.03 6.37 -21.18
N ASN A 16 20.48 6.18 -19.94
CA ASN A 16 21.81 5.62 -19.72
C ASN A 16 21.86 4.79 -18.43
N ALA A 17 22.11 3.50 -18.59
CA ALA A 17 22.38 2.56 -17.51
C ALA A 17 23.82 2.77 -17.01
N ALA A 18 23.99 3.28 -15.79
CA ALA A 18 25.12 2.96 -14.90
C ALA A 18 25.03 3.74 -13.59
N SER A 19 25.37 3.02 -12.51
CA SER A 19 25.77 3.50 -11.17
C SER A 19 24.68 3.46 -10.09
N ALA A 20 24.63 2.35 -9.37
CA ALA A 20 24.12 2.32 -7.99
C ALA A 20 25.01 3.22 -7.12
N SER A 21 24.61 4.47 -6.91
CA SER A 21 25.25 5.38 -5.96
C SER A 21 24.65 5.16 -4.56
N SER A 22 25.48 4.75 -3.62
CA SER A 22 25.19 4.84 -2.19
C SER A 22 25.07 6.32 -1.80
N THR A 23 23.88 6.88 -1.95
CA THR A 23 23.60 8.29 -1.65
C THR A 23 23.35 8.39 -0.14
N SER A 24 24.19 9.17 0.57
CA SER A 24 23.94 9.48 1.98
C SER A 24 22.54 10.05 2.15
N PRO A 25 21.77 9.62 3.17
CA PRO A 25 20.39 10.06 3.36
C PRO A 25 20.32 11.58 3.44
N SER A 26 19.36 12.16 2.73
CA SER A 26 19.18 13.61 2.70
C SER A 26 18.81 14.14 4.09
N THR A 27 18.93 15.44 4.30
CA THR A 27 18.46 16.07 5.55
C THR A 27 16.96 15.86 5.75
N THR A 28 16.18 15.77 4.66
CA THR A 28 14.76 15.43 4.70
C THR A 28 14.55 13.99 5.13
N ASP A 29 15.33 13.03 4.62
CA ASP A 29 15.22 11.62 5.02
C ASP A 29 15.47 11.44 6.51
N ARG A 30 16.54 12.06 7.03
CA ARG A 30 16.83 12.05 8.49
C ARG A 30 15.70 12.65 9.31
N LEU A 31 15.02 13.68 8.79
CA LEU A 31 13.88 14.30 9.46
C LEU A 31 12.67 13.36 9.48
N LEU A 32 12.36 12.70 8.36
CA LEU A 32 11.27 11.76 8.26
C LEU A 32 11.55 10.50 9.10
N ASP A 33 12.78 9.98 9.11
CA ASP A 33 13.21 8.88 9.97
C ASP A 33 13.01 9.21 11.46
N ALA A 34 13.44 10.40 11.87
CA ALA A 34 13.25 10.88 13.24
C ALA A 34 11.76 11.04 13.58
N THR A 35 10.96 11.52 12.63
CA THR A 35 9.50 11.66 12.79
C THR A 35 8.87 10.30 12.99
N GLU A 36 9.12 9.34 12.11
CA GLU A 36 8.56 7.98 12.18
C GLU A 36 8.93 7.28 13.48
N LYS A 37 10.18 7.41 13.93
CA LYS A 37 10.62 6.88 15.22
C LYS A 37 9.83 7.49 16.38
N LEU A 38 9.70 8.82 16.42
CA LEU A 38 8.95 9.49 17.49
C LEU A 38 7.46 9.14 17.46
N LEU A 39 6.88 8.98 16.28
CA LEU A 39 5.51 8.50 16.11
C LEU A 39 5.34 7.08 16.64
N ALA A 40 6.29 6.18 16.38
CA ALA A 40 6.29 4.82 16.90
C ALA A 40 6.43 4.76 18.43
N ASP A 41 7.28 5.62 18.98
CA ASP A 41 7.60 5.65 20.42
C ASP A 41 6.49 6.27 21.26
N LYS A 42 5.88 7.38 20.81
CA LYS A 42 4.96 8.18 21.65
C LYS A 42 3.72 8.74 20.94
N GLY A 43 3.49 8.42 19.67
CA GLY A 43 2.30 8.83 18.94
C GLY A 43 2.34 10.27 18.37
N ILE A 44 1.26 10.67 17.68
CA ILE A 44 1.18 11.98 16.99
C ILE A 44 1.02 13.12 18.00
N ARG A 45 0.17 12.94 19.02
CA ARG A 45 -0.19 13.94 20.02
C ARG A 45 1.02 14.39 20.82
N ALA A 46 1.84 13.45 21.29
CA ALA A 46 3.01 13.72 22.12
C ALA A 46 4.27 14.12 21.33
N THR A 47 4.25 14.02 20.00
CA THR A 47 5.36 14.44 19.14
C THR A 47 5.28 15.95 18.85
N THR A 48 6.39 16.66 19.07
CA THR A 48 6.52 18.09 18.78
C THR A 48 7.55 18.36 17.68
N MET A 49 7.41 19.49 16.98
CA MET A 49 8.40 19.94 15.99
C MET A 49 9.81 20.09 16.59
N ILE A 50 9.89 20.46 17.87
CA ILE A 50 11.17 20.61 18.58
C ILE A 50 11.83 19.23 18.78
N ASP A 51 11.06 18.22 19.19
CA ASP A 51 11.58 16.87 19.38
C ASP A 51 12.13 16.31 18.07
N VAL A 52 11.40 16.51 16.97
CA VAL A 52 11.84 16.03 15.65
C VAL A 52 13.11 16.75 15.21
N ALA A 53 13.18 18.08 15.34
CA ALA A 53 14.38 18.84 14.98
C ALA A 53 15.61 18.34 15.74
N GLN A 54 15.46 18.10 17.04
CA GLN A 54 16.53 17.60 17.89
C GLN A 54 16.93 16.18 17.52
N ALA A 55 15.96 15.27 17.33
CA ALA A 55 16.22 13.87 16.96
C ALA A 55 16.87 13.73 15.57
N ALA A 56 16.49 14.59 14.62
CA ALA A 56 17.04 14.61 13.27
C ALA A 56 18.38 15.35 13.17
N GLY A 57 18.79 16.09 14.20
CA GLY A 57 19.98 16.94 14.17
C GLY A 57 19.88 18.09 13.17
N VAL A 58 18.72 18.75 13.09
CA VAL A 58 18.49 19.92 12.22
C VAL A 58 18.11 21.16 13.04
N SER A 59 18.38 22.34 12.50
CA SER A 59 17.97 23.58 13.17
C SER A 59 16.45 23.79 13.05
N ARG A 60 15.85 24.46 14.04
CA ARG A 60 14.43 24.85 13.99
C ARG A 60 14.12 25.71 12.75
N ALA A 61 15.01 26.63 12.40
CA ALA A 61 14.86 27.48 11.22
C ALA A 61 14.82 26.65 9.93
N TRP A 62 15.66 25.62 9.81
CA TRP A 62 15.61 24.70 8.67
C TRP A 62 14.32 23.89 8.67
N LEU A 63 13.91 23.35 9.82
CA LEU A 63 12.67 22.59 9.95
C LEU A 63 11.45 23.40 9.50
N TYR A 64 11.20 24.55 10.11
CA TYR A 64 10.03 25.38 9.80
C TYR A 64 10.03 25.94 8.37
N ARG A 65 11.21 26.04 7.73
CA ARG A 65 11.31 26.40 6.31
C ARG A 65 10.82 25.29 5.38
N ASN A 66 11.02 24.02 5.74
CA ASN A 66 10.64 22.88 4.90
C ASN A 66 9.26 22.31 5.29
N PHE A 67 8.92 22.35 6.57
CA PHE A 67 7.65 21.87 7.12
C PHE A 67 7.10 22.94 8.08
N PRO A 68 6.14 23.76 7.63
CA PRO A 68 5.67 24.92 8.38
C PRO A 68 4.95 24.54 9.69
N ASP A 69 4.40 23.32 9.77
CA ASP A 69 3.65 22.83 10.92
C ASP A 69 3.79 21.31 11.11
N LYS A 70 3.34 20.82 12.28
CA LYS A 70 3.36 19.39 12.64
C LYS A 70 2.51 18.55 11.67
N PRO A 71 1.27 18.92 11.30
CA PRO A 71 0.47 18.13 10.36
C PRO A 71 1.15 17.89 9.02
N THR A 72 1.80 18.90 8.44
CA THR A 72 2.51 18.77 7.16
C THR A 72 3.67 17.79 7.26
N LEU A 73 4.46 17.86 8.35
CA LEU A 73 5.56 16.93 8.59
C LEU A 73 5.08 15.50 8.79
N VAL A 74 4.10 15.31 9.68
CA VAL A 74 3.56 13.98 9.99
C VAL A 74 2.87 13.38 8.77
N GLY A 75 2.15 14.18 7.97
CA GLY A 75 1.55 13.74 6.71
C GLY A 75 2.60 13.23 5.72
N ALA A 76 3.72 13.95 5.56
CA ALA A 76 4.83 13.50 4.71
C ALA A 76 5.46 12.19 5.21
N ALA A 77 5.65 12.04 6.52
CA ALA A 77 6.13 10.80 7.11
C ALA A 77 5.16 9.63 6.90
N ILE A 78 3.85 9.87 7.05
CA ILE A 78 2.81 8.87 6.78
C ILE A 78 2.82 8.42 5.32
N ILE A 79 2.92 9.35 4.36
CA ILE A 79 3.00 9.02 2.93
C ILE A 79 4.23 8.14 2.65
N ARG A 80 5.39 8.53 3.17
CA ARG A 80 6.63 7.75 3.00
C ARG A 80 6.52 6.34 3.59
N LEU A 81 5.89 6.19 4.76
CA LEU A 81 5.63 4.89 5.37
C LEU A 81 4.74 4.01 4.48
N ILE A 82 3.67 4.57 3.91
CA ILE A 82 2.77 3.84 3.01
C ILE A 82 3.52 3.38 1.76
N GLU A 83 4.26 4.29 1.10
CA GLU A 83 5.02 3.99 -0.11
C GLU A 83 6.09 2.91 0.15
N THR A 84 6.81 3.03 1.27
CA THR A 84 7.84 2.06 1.66
C THR A 84 7.22 0.69 1.95
N SER A 85 6.10 0.65 2.67
CA SER A 85 5.38 -0.59 2.99
C SER A 85 4.87 -1.28 1.72
N TRP A 86 4.32 -0.51 0.78
CA TRP A 86 3.87 -1.04 -0.51
C TRP A 86 5.03 -1.56 -1.35
N ALA A 87 6.15 -0.85 -1.40
CA ALA A 87 7.34 -1.29 -2.12
C ALA A 87 7.90 -2.60 -1.54
N GLN A 88 7.95 -2.73 -0.21
CA GLN A 88 8.38 -3.95 0.47
C GLN A 88 7.41 -5.12 0.20
N THR A 89 6.11 -4.90 0.33
CA THR A 89 5.07 -5.90 0.02
C THR A 89 5.19 -6.36 -1.42
N ARG A 90 5.36 -5.42 -2.37
CA ARG A 90 5.54 -5.74 -3.79
C ARG A 90 6.78 -6.60 -3.99
N ALA A 91 7.91 -6.23 -3.38
CA ALA A 91 9.15 -6.98 -3.48
C ALA A 91 9.01 -8.41 -2.92
N GLU A 92 8.34 -8.58 -1.78
CA GLU A 92 8.06 -9.89 -1.18
C GLU A 92 7.19 -10.75 -2.12
N LEU A 93 6.06 -10.22 -2.60
CA LEU A 93 5.16 -10.94 -3.51
C LEU A 93 5.82 -11.29 -4.84
N SER A 94 6.67 -10.40 -5.38
CA SER A 94 7.38 -10.64 -6.64
C SER A 94 8.44 -11.75 -6.55
N THR A 95 8.80 -12.23 -5.36
CA THR A 95 9.65 -13.42 -5.22
C THR A 95 8.89 -14.74 -5.42
N LEU A 96 7.56 -14.70 -5.34
CA LEU A 96 6.70 -15.88 -5.44
C LEU A 96 6.34 -16.17 -6.90
N THR A 97 6.25 -17.45 -7.22
CA THR A 97 5.83 -17.92 -8.55
C THR A 97 4.37 -18.36 -8.50
N GLY A 98 3.57 -17.82 -9.41
CA GLY A 98 2.15 -18.14 -9.50
C GLY A 98 1.27 -17.20 -8.69
N PHE A 99 0.12 -16.86 -9.27
CA PHE A 99 -0.81 -15.89 -8.71
C PHE A 99 -1.45 -16.39 -7.39
N GLU A 100 -1.64 -17.70 -7.26
CA GLU A 100 -2.17 -18.33 -6.05
C GLU A 100 -1.29 -18.04 -4.82
N ASP A 101 0.02 -18.30 -4.92
CA ASP A 101 0.95 -18.09 -3.81
C ASP A 101 1.07 -16.60 -3.46
N GLN A 102 1.01 -15.72 -4.47
CA GLN A 102 0.97 -14.26 -4.26
C GLN A 102 -0.29 -13.84 -3.48
N LEU A 103 -1.46 -14.39 -3.80
CA LEU A 103 -2.70 -14.09 -3.06
C LEU A 103 -2.65 -14.62 -1.63
N VAL A 104 -2.14 -15.85 -1.42
CA VAL A 104 -1.98 -16.42 -0.06
C VAL A 104 -1.05 -15.53 0.77
N ALA A 105 0.12 -15.17 0.24
CA ALA A 105 1.05 -14.28 0.91
C ALA A 105 0.45 -12.89 1.14
N GLY A 106 -0.32 -12.36 0.18
CA GLY A 106 -1.03 -11.09 0.31
C GLY A 106 -1.97 -11.06 1.50
N VAL A 107 -2.74 -12.13 1.74
CA VAL A 107 -3.56 -12.27 2.96
C VAL A 107 -2.69 -12.24 4.21
N GLN A 108 -1.60 -13.01 4.24
CA GLN A 108 -0.70 -13.07 5.41
C GLN A 108 -0.02 -11.72 5.71
N ILE A 109 0.39 -10.98 4.67
CA ILE A 109 0.94 -9.63 4.83
C ILE A 109 -0.16 -8.68 5.35
N GLY A 110 -1.37 -8.77 4.80
CA GLY A 110 -2.54 -8.03 5.28
C GLY A 110 -2.84 -8.29 6.76
N ARG A 111 -2.82 -9.55 7.20
CA ARG A 111 -3.01 -9.95 8.61
C ARG A 111 -1.94 -9.36 9.52
N ARG A 112 -0.66 -9.52 9.15
CA ARG A 112 0.48 -8.93 9.88
C ARG A 112 0.39 -7.39 9.98
N ALA A 113 -0.12 -6.73 8.94
CA ALA A 113 -0.32 -5.29 8.93
C ALA A 113 -1.41 -4.79 9.90
N TYR A 114 -2.21 -5.69 10.47
CA TYR A 114 -3.16 -5.41 11.55
C TYR A 114 -2.68 -5.93 12.93
N ASP A 115 -1.86 -6.98 12.95
CA ASP A 115 -1.50 -7.73 14.18
C ASP A 115 -0.06 -7.49 14.70
N ASP A 116 0.89 -6.94 13.91
CA ASP A 116 2.32 -6.75 14.29
C ASP A 116 2.70 -5.27 14.56
N PRO A 117 3.72 -4.93 15.39
CA PRO A 117 4.20 -3.55 15.60
C PRO A 117 4.64 -2.77 14.34
N GLY A 118 4.71 -3.38 13.14
CA GLY A 118 4.73 -2.70 11.83
C GLY A 118 3.45 -1.92 11.47
N THR A 119 2.41 -2.01 12.32
CA THR A 119 1.11 -1.34 12.29
C THR A 119 1.14 0.17 12.56
N LEU A 120 2.28 0.88 12.51
CA LEU A 120 2.33 2.29 12.95
C LEU A 120 1.17 3.13 12.38
N LEU A 121 0.89 3.01 11.09
CA LEU A 121 -0.24 3.66 10.43
C LEU A 121 -1.59 3.28 11.04
N MET A 122 -1.87 1.98 11.17
CA MET A 122 -3.14 1.48 11.70
C MET A 122 -3.31 1.77 13.20
N ARG A 123 -2.22 1.68 13.97
CA ARG A 123 -2.17 2.05 15.39
C ARG A 123 -2.47 3.53 15.59
N LEU A 124 -1.81 4.42 14.83
CA LEU A 124 -2.07 5.86 14.90
C LEU A 124 -3.50 6.17 14.48
N ARG A 125 -4.01 5.54 13.42
CA ARG A 125 -5.39 5.69 12.95
C ARG A 125 -6.41 5.30 14.03
N THR A 126 -6.17 4.22 14.76
CA THR A 126 -7.09 3.71 15.80
C THR A 126 -6.96 4.47 17.11
N ALA A 127 -5.73 4.77 17.55
CA ALA A 127 -5.47 5.40 18.85
C ALA A 127 -5.64 6.93 18.85
N GLU A 128 -5.39 7.57 17.70
CA GLU A 128 -5.39 9.03 17.54
C GLU A 128 -6.13 9.44 16.23
N PRO A 129 -7.42 9.09 16.08
CA PRO A 129 -8.14 9.23 14.81
C PRO A 129 -8.28 10.69 14.35
N GLU A 130 -8.44 11.64 15.27
CA GLU A 130 -8.56 13.06 14.96
C GLU A 130 -7.21 13.64 14.49
N GLU A 131 -6.14 13.35 15.21
CA GLU A 131 -4.79 13.79 14.84
C GLU A 131 -4.33 13.14 13.54
N PHE A 132 -4.61 11.84 13.35
CA PHE A 132 -4.31 11.12 12.13
C PHE A 132 -5.04 11.75 10.93
N THR A 133 -6.33 12.05 11.08
CA THR A 133 -7.13 12.70 10.03
C THR A 133 -6.60 14.09 9.69
N ALA A 134 -6.18 14.86 10.69
CA ALA A 134 -5.61 16.19 10.50
C ALA A 134 -4.27 16.18 9.75
N CYS A 135 -3.46 15.13 9.91
CA CYS A 135 -2.14 15.00 9.29
C CYS A 135 -2.18 14.31 7.92
N ALA A 136 -2.89 13.18 7.81
CA ALA A 136 -3.01 12.43 6.58
C ALA A 136 -3.97 13.10 5.57
N GLY A 137 -4.79 14.04 6.04
CA GLY A 137 -5.85 14.65 5.25
C GLY A 137 -6.80 13.61 4.66
N ALA A 138 -7.46 13.95 3.56
CA ALA A 138 -8.31 13.02 2.84
C ALA A 138 -7.53 11.98 2.00
N GLY A 139 -6.27 11.69 2.35
CA GLY A 139 -5.37 10.73 1.69
C GLY A 139 -5.78 9.26 1.83
N VAL A 140 -6.89 8.97 2.51
CA VAL A 140 -7.56 7.66 2.53
C VAL A 140 -8.82 7.66 1.65
N ARG A 141 -8.91 8.54 0.64
CA ARG A 141 -10.07 8.61 -0.27
C ARG A 141 -10.09 7.50 -1.33
N GLY A 142 -9.23 6.49 -1.24
CA GLY A 142 -9.16 5.44 -2.25
C GLY A 142 -8.60 4.10 -1.80
N LEU A 143 -8.80 3.62 -0.56
CA LEU A 143 -8.25 2.32 -0.11
C LEU A 143 -8.41 1.20 -1.16
N VAL A 144 -9.60 1.10 -1.75
CA VAL A 144 -9.88 0.13 -2.82
C VAL A 144 -9.17 0.49 -4.13
N PRO A 145 -9.34 1.68 -4.73
CA PRO A 145 -8.55 2.12 -5.90
C PRO A 145 -7.03 1.94 -5.78
N ASP A 146 -6.49 2.28 -4.62
CA ASP A 146 -5.09 2.23 -4.26
C ASP A 146 -4.60 0.76 -4.22
N LEU A 147 -5.32 -0.11 -3.51
CA LEU A 147 -5.01 -1.54 -3.49
C LEU A 147 -5.25 -2.21 -4.85
N ALA A 148 -6.23 -1.77 -5.62
CA ALA A 148 -6.46 -2.27 -6.98
C ALA A 148 -5.26 -1.92 -7.88
N ALA A 149 -4.78 -0.68 -7.84
CA ALA A 149 -3.56 -0.27 -8.54
C ALA A 149 -2.32 -1.04 -8.07
N PHE A 150 -2.25 -1.39 -6.77
CA PHE A 150 -1.20 -2.25 -6.24
C PHE A 150 -1.22 -3.66 -6.87
N TRP A 151 -2.40 -4.29 -6.96
CA TRP A 151 -2.61 -5.65 -7.45
C TRP A 151 -2.55 -5.77 -8.98
N PHE A 152 -2.83 -4.70 -9.72
CA PHE A 152 -2.93 -4.71 -11.17
C PHE A 152 -1.76 -5.41 -11.88
N PRO A 153 -0.47 -5.14 -11.57
CA PRO A 153 0.64 -5.81 -12.24
C PRO A 153 0.69 -7.33 -11.99
N PHE A 154 0.17 -7.81 -10.85
CA PHE A 154 0.09 -9.24 -10.55
C PHE A 154 -1.06 -9.90 -11.30
N VAL A 155 -2.19 -9.19 -11.44
CA VAL A 155 -3.35 -9.65 -12.23
C VAL A 155 -3.00 -9.72 -13.72
N GLU A 156 -2.29 -8.72 -14.23
CA GLU A 156 -1.77 -8.71 -15.61
C GLU A 156 -0.83 -9.90 -15.87
N ALA A 157 0.16 -10.12 -14.99
CA ALA A 157 1.05 -11.28 -15.09
C ALA A 157 0.30 -12.63 -14.96
N ALA A 158 -0.77 -12.68 -14.16
CA ALA A 158 -1.62 -13.87 -14.04
C ALA A 158 -2.37 -14.18 -15.34
N ALA A 159 -2.80 -13.16 -16.08
CA ALA A 159 -3.45 -13.35 -17.39
C ALA A 159 -2.42 -13.82 -18.43
N GLU A 160 -1.22 -13.24 -18.44
CA GLU A 160 -0.13 -13.61 -19.35
C GLU A 160 0.35 -15.06 -19.14
N SER A 161 0.43 -15.50 -17.89
CA SER A 161 0.85 -16.86 -17.51
C SER A 161 -0.24 -17.91 -17.62
N GLY A 162 -1.50 -17.50 -17.84
CA GLY A 162 -2.66 -18.40 -17.91
C GLY A 162 -3.21 -18.84 -16.55
N ASP A 163 -2.79 -18.20 -15.45
CA ASP A 163 -3.33 -18.43 -14.11
C ASP A 163 -4.79 -17.94 -13.99
N ILE A 164 -5.17 -16.94 -14.78
CA ILE A 164 -6.54 -16.43 -14.96
C ILE A 164 -6.92 -16.37 -16.45
N HIS A 165 -8.21 -16.21 -16.75
CA HIS A 165 -8.69 -16.18 -18.13
C HIS A 165 -8.19 -14.90 -18.87
N PRO A 166 -7.67 -15.01 -20.11
CA PRO A 166 -7.06 -13.88 -20.82
C PRO A 166 -8.05 -12.75 -21.17
N ASP A 167 -9.34 -13.07 -21.33
CA ASP A 167 -10.37 -12.07 -21.64
C ASP A 167 -10.93 -11.33 -20.40
N THR A 168 -10.36 -11.58 -19.21
CA THR A 168 -10.78 -10.92 -17.96
C THR A 168 -10.57 -9.41 -18.03
N ASP A 169 -11.54 -8.61 -17.57
CA ASP A 169 -11.35 -7.16 -17.37
C ASP A 169 -10.35 -6.96 -16.21
N LEU A 170 -9.09 -6.67 -16.54
CA LEU A 170 -7.99 -6.61 -15.56
C LEU A 170 -8.20 -5.49 -14.52
N PRO A 171 -8.64 -4.26 -14.88
CA PRO A 171 -9.01 -3.26 -13.89
C PRO A 171 -10.10 -3.73 -12.91
N GLU A 172 -11.20 -4.31 -13.41
CA GLU A 172 -12.28 -4.81 -12.56
C GLU A 172 -11.81 -5.97 -11.66
N ALA A 173 -11.05 -6.92 -12.22
CA ALA A 173 -10.49 -8.04 -11.48
C ALA A 173 -9.53 -7.57 -10.38
N SER A 174 -8.74 -6.53 -10.63
CA SER A 174 -7.84 -5.94 -9.64
C SER A 174 -8.59 -5.30 -8.47
N GLU A 175 -9.71 -4.61 -8.76
CA GLU A 175 -10.60 -4.09 -7.72
C GLU A 175 -11.23 -5.22 -6.91
N TRP A 176 -11.69 -6.28 -7.58
CA TRP A 176 -12.27 -7.43 -6.90
C TRP A 176 -11.24 -8.15 -6.01
N VAL A 177 -10.02 -8.38 -6.49
CA VAL A 177 -8.91 -8.93 -5.70
C VAL A 177 -8.64 -8.05 -4.49
N ALA A 178 -8.54 -6.74 -4.66
CA ALA A 178 -8.35 -5.80 -3.55
C ALA A 178 -9.45 -5.94 -2.47
N ARG A 179 -10.71 -6.05 -2.87
CA ARG A 179 -11.85 -6.24 -1.95
C ARG A 179 -11.78 -7.58 -1.20
N VAL A 180 -11.43 -8.65 -1.89
CA VAL A 180 -11.23 -9.98 -1.27
C VAL A 180 -10.08 -9.93 -0.26
N MET A 181 -8.94 -9.34 -0.63
CA MET A 181 -7.78 -9.21 0.25
C MET A 181 -8.07 -8.36 1.49
N ILE A 182 -8.79 -7.24 1.35
CA ILE A 182 -9.24 -6.44 2.51
C ILE A 182 -10.05 -7.30 3.46
N SER A 183 -11.05 -8.03 2.95
CA SER A 183 -11.93 -8.86 3.79
C SER A 183 -11.14 -9.96 4.51
N LEU A 184 -10.39 -10.77 3.76
CA LEU A 184 -9.63 -11.89 4.32
C LEU A 184 -8.52 -11.44 5.29
N GLY A 185 -7.90 -10.29 5.02
CA GLY A 185 -6.82 -9.75 5.84
C GLY A 185 -7.28 -9.00 7.09
N SER A 186 -8.53 -8.53 7.15
CA SER A 186 -8.99 -7.64 8.24
C SER A 186 -10.23 -8.09 8.99
N VAL A 187 -11.04 -9.00 8.43
CA VAL A 187 -12.31 -9.43 9.02
C VAL A 187 -12.25 -10.92 9.38
N PRO A 188 -12.31 -11.28 10.67
CA PRO A 188 -12.30 -12.68 11.08
C PRO A 188 -13.58 -13.39 10.64
N GLY A 189 -13.46 -14.68 10.31
CA GLY A 189 -14.57 -15.57 10.00
C GLY A 189 -14.63 -16.77 10.95
N ASN A 190 -15.71 -17.55 10.86
CA ASN A 190 -15.93 -18.72 11.73
C ASN A 190 -15.52 -20.06 11.08
N HIS A 191 -15.15 -20.06 9.79
CA HIS A 191 -15.02 -21.28 8.98
C HIS A 191 -13.67 -21.44 8.27
N MET A 192 -12.85 -20.38 8.28
CA MET A 192 -11.53 -20.36 7.67
C MET A 192 -10.65 -19.52 8.58
N ASP A 193 -9.54 -20.09 9.02
CA ASP A 193 -8.54 -19.41 9.81
C ASP A 193 -7.60 -18.63 8.87
N PRO A 194 -7.64 -17.29 8.85
CA PRO A 194 -6.81 -16.51 7.96
C PRO A 194 -5.32 -16.54 8.34
N ASP A 195 -4.98 -17.01 9.55
CA ASP A 195 -3.59 -17.15 10.01
C ASP A 195 -2.99 -18.52 9.62
N ASP A 196 -3.79 -19.43 9.06
CA ASP A 196 -3.33 -20.69 8.45
C ASP A 196 -3.22 -20.53 6.91
N PRO A 197 -2.00 -20.45 6.35
CA PRO A 197 -1.80 -20.28 4.90
C PRO A 197 -2.45 -21.38 4.07
N GLU A 198 -2.57 -22.60 4.59
CA GLU A 198 -3.18 -23.72 3.86
C GLU A 198 -4.71 -23.64 3.90
N ALA A 199 -5.30 -23.13 4.99
CA ALA A 199 -6.72 -22.78 5.01
C ALA A 199 -7.05 -21.67 4.01
N VAL A 200 -6.21 -20.62 3.95
CA VAL A 200 -6.35 -19.52 2.98
C VAL A 200 -6.24 -20.05 1.55
N ARG A 201 -5.20 -20.85 1.25
CA ARG A 201 -5.02 -21.48 -0.08
C ARG A 201 -6.26 -22.26 -0.50
N ARG A 202 -6.72 -23.20 0.34
CA ARG A 202 -7.93 -23.99 0.04
C ARG A 202 -9.16 -23.12 -0.21
N HIS A 203 -9.30 -22.02 0.51
CA HIS A 203 -10.41 -21.08 0.31
C HIS A 203 -10.31 -20.35 -1.03
N LEU A 204 -9.12 -19.84 -1.37
CA LEU A 204 -8.86 -19.15 -2.64
C LEU A 204 -9.05 -20.09 -3.84
N CYS A 205 -8.47 -21.30 -3.81
CA CYS A 205 -8.62 -22.27 -4.89
C CYS A 205 -10.07 -22.75 -5.08
N ARG A 206 -10.88 -22.77 -4.01
CA ARG A 206 -12.26 -23.24 -4.07
C ARG A 206 -13.24 -22.18 -4.56
N TYR A 207 -13.08 -20.92 -4.12
CA TYR A 207 -14.11 -19.90 -4.32
C TYR A 207 -13.65 -18.68 -5.11
N VAL A 208 -12.34 -18.40 -5.14
CA VAL A 208 -11.80 -17.16 -5.73
C VAL A 208 -11.23 -17.43 -7.11
N LEU A 209 -10.20 -18.28 -7.20
CA LEU A 209 -9.51 -18.57 -8.45
C LEU A 209 -10.40 -19.15 -9.55
N PRO A 210 -11.38 -20.03 -9.28
CA PRO A 210 -12.27 -20.53 -10.32
C PRO A 210 -13.06 -19.41 -11.03
N GLY A 211 -13.44 -18.35 -10.31
CA GLY A 211 -14.15 -17.21 -10.88
C GLY A 211 -13.29 -16.39 -11.85
N LEU A 212 -11.99 -16.26 -11.56
CA LEU A 212 -11.04 -15.55 -12.43
C LEU A 212 -10.55 -16.41 -13.61
N ARG A 213 -10.58 -17.75 -13.47
CA ARG A 213 -10.19 -18.70 -14.53
C ARG A 213 -11.29 -18.95 -15.54
N GLN A 214 -12.54 -18.70 -15.17
CA GLN A 214 -13.68 -18.90 -16.06
C GLN A 214 -13.71 -17.80 -17.14
N ALA A 215 -14.07 -18.17 -18.36
CA ALA A 215 -14.34 -17.20 -19.42
C ALA A 215 -15.40 -16.18 -18.94
N PRO A 216 -15.12 -14.87 -19.02
CA PRO A 216 -16.09 -13.84 -18.67
C PRO A 216 -17.36 -14.04 -19.49
N THR A 217 -18.51 -13.95 -18.84
CA THR A 217 -19.77 -14.01 -19.57
C THR A 217 -19.90 -12.75 -20.40
N THR A 218 -19.89 -12.87 -21.72
CA THR A 218 -20.21 -11.75 -22.61
C THR A 218 -21.68 -11.40 -22.40
N ALA A 219 -21.96 -10.40 -21.55
CA ALA A 219 -23.25 -9.74 -21.59
C ALA A 219 -23.29 -8.92 -22.89
N THR A 220 -23.65 -9.57 -24.00
CA THR A 220 -24.05 -8.87 -25.22
C THR A 220 -25.14 -7.86 -24.85
N PRO A 221 -24.98 -6.55 -25.07
CA PRO A 221 -26.09 -5.63 -24.96
C PRO A 221 -27.16 -6.12 -25.94
N LYS A 222 -28.32 -6.56 -25.41
CA LYS A 222 -29.47 -6.91 -26.24
C LYS A 222 -29.77 -5.72 -27.15
N GLY A 223 -29.87 -6.04 -28.43
CA GLY A 223 -29.88 -5.13 -29.56
C GLY A 223 -30.84 -3.94 -29.49
N LYS A 224 -30.50 -2.97 -30.35
CA LYS A 224 -31.38 -1.90 -30.86
C LYS A 224 -32.85 -2.33 -30.91
N ARG A 225 -33.70 -1.53 -30.26
CA ARG A 225 -34.99 -1.08 -30.80
C ARG A 225 -35.18 0.38 -30.42
#